data_AF-X1LQY3-F1
#
_entry.id   AF-X1LQY3-F1
#
_cell.length_a   1.000
_cell.length_b   1.000
_cell.length_c   1.000
_cell.angle_alpha   90.00
_cell.angle_beta   90.00
_cell.angle_gamma   90.00
#
_symmetry.space_group_name_H-M   'P 1'
#
loop_
_entity.id
_entity.type
_entity.pdbx_description
1 polymer ?
#
loop_
_entity_poly.entity_id
_entity_poly.type
_entity_poly.pdbx_seq_one_letter_code
_entity_poly.pdbx_strand_id
1 'polypeptide(L)'
;THLLGQNFSKAFNIKFKNKDEKEQYVWQTCYGPAISRILASVVSTHGDDKGLVFPFCISPIQVVIIPIFNKENKKKILNESQKINKKIKSWGIRTKVDDDEKRPGEKYYEWELKGVPFRLEIGEKELKEKKLTLFTRDTQEKQKISLIQIKKIKQLGKEFDNRLISKADKFLKNKIVNCRTKQEIKKAIENKKIAKVNFCSIDKQGEKCAEVIEKEVNAEVRGTLANKHEKSTGKCVICEKPAKEVVYIGKSY
;
A
#
# COMPACT_ATOMS: atom_id res chain seq x y z
N THR A 1 8.96 13.68 6.56
CA THR A 1 9.41 14.88 5.86
C THR A 1 9.65 15.95 6.89
N HIS A 2 10.79 16.62 6.85
CA HIS A 2 11.17 17.59 7.88
C HIS A 2 11.53 18.93 7.22
N LEU A 3 11.01 20.01 7.79
CA LEU A 3 11.52 21.36 7.56
C LEU A 3 12.62 21.61 8.58
N LEU A 4 13.87 21.56 8.14
CA LEU A 4 15.04 21.75 9.01
C LEU A 4 15.29 23.24 9.31
N GLY A 5 14.62 24.12 8.58
CA GLY A 5 14.83 25.55 8.65
C GLY A 5 16.27 25.89 8.26
N GLN A 6 16.90 26.72 9.08
CA GLN A 6 18.30 27.09 8.95
C GLN A 6 19.20 26.45 10.02
N ASN A 7 18.70 25.45 10.76
CA ASN A 7 19.43 24.86 11.88
C ASN A 7 20.75 24.23 11.42
N PHE A 8 20.69 23.42 10.35
CA PHE A 8 21.86 22.76 9.78
C PHE A 8 22.74 23.74 8.99
N SER A 9 22.15 24.63 8.19
CA SER A 9 22.92 25.59 7.42
C SER A 9 23.73 26.55 8.29
N LYS A 10 23.23 26.93 9.46
CA LYS A 10 24.01 27.67 10.46
C LYS A 10 25.15 26.83 11.04
N ALA A 11 24.88 25.59 11.43
CA ALA A 11 25.88 24.70 12.02
C ALA A 11 27.03 24.37 11.05
N PHE A 12 26.73 24.21 9.76
CA PHE A 12 27.69 23.86 8.70
C PHE A 12 28.14 25.05 7.84
N ASN A 13 27.80 26.28 8.24
CA ASN A 13 28.14 27.52 7.54
C ASN A 13 27.77 27.52 6.03
N ILE A 14 26.57 27.00 5.70
CA ILE A 14 26.08 26.92 4.32
C ILE A 14 25.32 28.21 3.97
N LYS A 15 25.93 29.06 3.15
CA LYS A 15 25.44 30.40 2.81
C LYS A 15 25.28 30.59 1.30
N PHE A 16 24.48 31.60 0.93
CA PHE A 16 24.37 32.13 -0.43
C PHE A 16 24.26 33.67 -0.37
N LYS A 17 24.60 34.37 -1.46
CA LYS A 17 24.27 35.80 -1.62
C LYS A 17 22.89 35.94 -2.23
N ASN A 18 22.03 36.75 -1.61
CA ASN A 18 20.71 37.06 -2.14
C ASN A 18 20.79 38.15 -3.25
N LYS A 19 19.64 38.60 -3.76
CA LYS A 19 19.55 39.63 -4.81
C LYS A 19 20.14 40.99 -4.41
N ASP A 20 20.22 41.28 -3.13
CA ASP A 20 20.79 42.52 -2.57
C ASP A 20 22.27 42.32 -2.19
N GLU A 21 22.91 41.25 -2.69
CA GLU A 21 24.29 40.83 -2.39
C GLU A 21 24.57 40.52 -0.91
N LYS A 22 23.51 40.38 -0.09
CA LYS A 22 23.63 40.04 1.34
C LYS A 22 23.80 38.54 1.53
N GLU A 23 24.73 38.15 2.39
CA GLU A 23 24.87 36.76 2.80
C GLU A 23 23.67 36.29 3.62
N GLN A 24 23.11 35.14 3.24
CA GLN A 24 22.02 34.48 3.95
C GLN A 24 22.28 32.97 4.08
N TYR A 25 21.78 32.36 5.16
CA TYR A 25 21.80 30.91 5.33
C TYR A 25 20.71 30.24 4.51
N VAL A 26 21.03 29.10 3.91
CA VAL A 26 20.06 28.33 3.11
C VAL A 26 18.97 27.71 4.00
N TRP A 27 17.75 27.65 3.49
CA TRP A 27 16.67 26.87 4.09
C TRP A 27 16.75 25.43 3.61
N GLN A 28 16.69 24.48 4.54
CA GLN A 28 16.85 23.06 4.23
C GLN A 28 15.61 22.25 4.62
N THR A 29 15.36 21.21 3.83
CA THR A 29 14.37 20.17 4.11
C THR A 29 15.04 18.81 3.94
N CYS A 30 14.49 17.78 4.59
CA CYS A 30 14.90 16.40 4.32
C CYS A 30 13.72 15.44 4.33
N TYR A 31 13.87 14.36 3.58
CA TYR A 31 12.90 13.29 3.49
C TYR A 31 13.63 11.97 3.26
N GLY A 32 13.30 10.97 4.08
CA GLY A 32 13.78 9.60 3.91
C GLY A 32 12.58 8.67 3.82
N PRO A 33 12.19 8.20 2.62
CA PRO A 33 11.20 7.14 2.52
C PRO A 33 11.82 5.87 3.10
N ALA A 34 11.20 5.29 4.13
CA ALA A 34 11.64 4.03 4.69
C ALA A 34 11.26 2.89 3.72
N ILE A 35 12.07 2.66 2.68
CA ILE A 35 11.78 1.74 1.56
C ILE A 35 11.37 0.35 2.06
N SER A 36 12.11 -0.21 3.01
CA SER A 36 11.80 -1.51 3.62
C SER A 36 10.45 -1.51 4.36
N ARG A 37 10.12 -0.44 5.09
CA ARG A 37 8.83 -0.30 5.79
C ARG A 37 7.67 -0.07 4.83
N ILE A 38 7.89 0.63 3.72
CA ILE A 38 6.89 0.77 2.65
C ILE A 38 6.56 -0.61 2.10
N LEU A 39 7.56 -1.42 1.76
CA LEU A 39 7.33 -2.79 1.30
C LEU A 39 6.63 -3.65 2.37
N ALA A 40 7.07 -3.58 3.63
CA ALA A 40 6.43 -4.30 4.73
C ALA A 40 4.96 -3.90 4.89
N SER A 41 4.62 -2.62 4.71
CA SER A 41 3.25 -2.12 4.78
C SER A 41 2.38 -2.66 3.64
N VAL A 42 2.91 -2.74 2.42
CA VAL A 42 2.20 -3.34 1.27
C VAL A 42 1.88 -4.80 1.56
N VAL A 43 2.89 -5.57 2.00
CA VAL A 43 2.74 -7.00 2.30
C VAL A 43 1.72 -7.21 3.41
N SER A 44 1.84 -6.47 4.51
CA SER A 44 0.98 -6.63 5.69
C SER A 44 -0.45 -6.14 5.46
N THR A 45 -0.65 -5.17 4.56
CA THR A 45 -1.98 -4.58 4.30
C THR A 45 -2.78 -5.41 3.30
N HIS A 46 -2.14 -5.95 2.27
CA HIS A 46 -2.83 -6.62 1.17
C HIS A 46 -2.78 -8.14 1.23
N GLY A 47 -1.78 -8.72 1.91
CA GLY A 47 -1.65 -10.16 2.07
C GLY A 47 -2.89 -10.82 2.68
N ASP A 48 -3.07 -12.10 2.37
CA ASP A 48 -4.13 -12.94 2.90
C ASP A 48 -3.59 -14.33 3.26
N ASP A 49 -4.47 -15.24 3.69
CA ASP A 49 -4.08 -16.59 4.13
C ASP A 49 -3.44 -17.44 3.02
N LYS A 50 -3.56 -17.03 1.76
CA LYS A 50 -2.91 -17.70 0.61
C LYS A 50 -1.56 -17.10 0.26
N GLY A 51 -1.13 -16.02 0.93
CA GLY A 51 0.18 -15.41 0.76
C GLY A 51 0.11 -13.96 0.33
N LEU A 52 1.08 -13.56 -0.51
CA LEU A 52 1.22 -12.18 -0.95
C LEU A 52 0.06 -11.78 -1.87
N VAL A 53 -0.25 -10.49 -1.90
CA VAL A 53 -1.12 -9.86 -2.89
C VAL A 53 -0.45 -8.55 -3.30
N PHE A 54 0.33 -8.57 -4.39
CA PHE A 54 1.01 -7.36 -4.84
C PHE A 54 0.09 -6.49 -5.69
N PRO A 55 0.06 -5.17 -5.47
CA PRO A 55 -0.52 -4.25 -6.43
C PRO A 55 0.11 -4.45 -7.82
N PHE A 56 -0.72 -4.41 -8.84
CA PHE A 56 -0.34 -4.59 -10.23
C PHE A 56 0.77 -3.62 -10.64
N CYS A 57 0.72 -2.36 -10.22
CA CYS A 57 1.75 -1.37 -10.57
C CYS A 57 3.16 -1.75 -10.10
N ILE A 58 3.31 -2.38 -8.93
CA ILE A 58 4.62 -2.74 -8.34
C ILE A 58 4.96 -4.22 -8.41
N SER A 59 4.04 -5.08 -8.85
CA SER A 59 4.29 -6.53 -8.90
C SER A 59 5.44 -6.87 -9.87
N PRO A 60 6.48 -7.64 -9.48
CA PRO A 60 7.56 -8.06 -10.37
C PRO A 60 7.06 -8.85 -11.59
N ILE A 61 6.05 -9.70 -11.37
CA ILE A 61 5.31 -10.40 -12.43
C ILE A 61 3.85 -10.02 -12.27
N GLN A 62 3.31 -9.35 -13.28
CA GLN A 62 1.92 -8.90 -13.31
C GLN A 62 0.96 -9.97 -13.81
N VAL A 63 1.43 -10.77 -14.77
CA VAL A 63 0.65 -11.88 -15.36
C VAL A 63 1.54 -13.12 -15.47
N VAL A 64 1.09 -14.23 -14.91
CA VAL A 64 1.67 -15.54 -15.20
C VAL A 64 0.77 -16.30 -16.19
N ILE A 65 1.38 -16.94 -17.19
CA ILE A 65 0.69 -17.79 -18.16
C ILE A 65 1.00 -19.24 -17.81
N ILE A 66 -0.03 -20.02 -17.48
CA ILE A 66 0.05 -21.44 -17.18
C ILE A 66 -0.47 -22.25 -18.36
N PRO A 67 0.43 -22.83 -19.18
CA PRO A 67 0.08 -23.81 -20.19
C PRO A 67 -0.43 -25.11 -19.56
N ILE A 68 -1.57 -25.60 -20.03
CA ILE A 68 -2.20 -26.87 -19.61
C ILE A 68 -2.19 -27.81 -20.82
N PHE A 69 -1.29 -28.79 -20.81
CA PHE A 69 -1.08 -29.70 -21.93
C PHE A 69 -1.03 -31.17 -21.51
N ASN A 70 -1.22 -32.05 -22.50
CA ASN A 70 -0.85 -33.46 -22.46
C ASN A 70 0.36 -33.69 -23.39
N LYS A 71 0.82 -34.94 -23.51
CA LYS A 71 2.00 -35.28 -24.34
C LYS A 71 1.84 -34.87 -25.81
N GLU A 72 0.63 -35.00 -26.36
CA GLU A 72 0.36 -34.78 -27.79
C GLU A 72 0.32 -33.30 -28.16
N ASN A 73 -0.29 -32.46 -27.32
CA ASN A 73 -0.51 -31.04 -27.62
C ASN A 73 0.52 -30.09 -26.98
N LYS A 74 1.48 -30.61 -26.18
CA LYS A 74 2.49 -29.83 -25.47
C LYS A 74 3.18 -28.78 -26.34
N LYS A 75 3.75 -29.19 -27.47
CA LYS A 75 4.49 -28.29 -28.38
C LYS A 75 3.61 -27.15 -28.89
N LYS A 76 2.36 -27.45 -29.26
CA LYS A 76 1.38 -26.47 -29.74
C LYS A 76 1.05 -25.45 -28.65
N ILE A 77 0.71 -25.92 -27.46
CA ILE A 77 0.28 -25.06 -26.34
C ILE A 77 1.43 -24.17 -25.85
N LEU A 78 2.65 -24.71 -25.74
CA LEU A 78 3.82 -23.93 -25.37
C LEU A 78 4.12 -22.82 -26.41
N ASN A 79 4.06 -23.14 -27.69
CA ASN A 79 4.28 -22.16 -28.75
C ASN A 79 3.25 -21.02 -28.70
N GLU A 80 1.96 -21.33 -28.53
CA GLU A 80 0.91 -20.32 -28.41
C GLU A 80 1.05 -19.50 -27.11
N SER A 81 1.42 -20.13 -26.00
CA SER A 81 1.72 -19.45 -24.74
C SER A 81 2.84 -18.43 -24.90
N GLN A 82 3.92 -18.79 -25.61
CA GLN A 82 5.03 -17.88 -25.88
C GLN A 82 4.65 -16.74 -26.84
N LYS A 83 3.80 -16.99 -27.84
CA LYS A 83 3.26 -15.92 -28.71
C LYS A 83 2.45 -14.91 -27.90
N ILE A 84 1.55 -15.41 -27.03
CA ILE A 84 0.73 -14.57 -26.15
C ILE A 84 1.62 -13.78 -25.18
N ASN A 85 2.62 -14.43 -24.58
CA ASN A 85 3.60 -13.81 -23.70
C ASN A 85 4.30 -12.63 -24.38
N LYS A 86 4.84 -12.83 -25.60
CA LYS A 86 5.48 -11.76 -26.39
C LYS A 86 4.51 -10.60 -26.67
N LYS A 87 3.27 -10.92 -27.03
CA LYS A 87 2.22 -9.92 -27.30
C LYS A 87 1.85 -9.11 -26.06
N ILE A 88 1.77 -9.73 -24.88
CA ILE A 88 1.47 -9.00 -23.64
C ILE A 88 2.67 -8.16 -23.20
N LYS A 89 3.90 -8.68 -23.32
CA LYS A 89 5.13 -7.92 -23.04
C LYS A 89 5.27 -6.66 -23.90
N SER A 90 4.86 -6.70 -25.18
CA SER A 90 4.91 -5.52 -26.05
C SER A 90 3.98 -4.38 -25.61
N TRP A 91 3.08 -4.61 -24.65
CA TRP A 91 2.26 -3.57 -24.01
C TRP A 91 2.84 -3.03 -22.70
N GLY A 92 4.07 -3.42 -22.36
CA GLY A 92 4.76 -3.01 -21.13
C GLY A 92 4.29 -3.76 -19.88
N ILE A 93 3.59 -4.88 -20.04
CA ILE A 93 3.14 -5.71 -18.92
C ILE A 93 4.22 -6.77 -18.64
N ARG A 94 4.62 -6.90 -17.37
CA ARG A 94 5.62 -7.88 -16.93
C ARG A 94 4.99 -9.26 -16.84
N THR A 95 5.31 -10.13 -17.80
CA THR A 95 4.71 -11.48 -17.87
C THR A 95 5.74 -12.60 -17.90
N LYS A 96 5.32 -13.76 -17.40
CA LYS A 96 6.10 -15.00 -17.41
C LYS A 96 5.23 -16.17 -17.86
N VAL A 97 5.78 -17.06 -18.68
CA VAL A 97 5.21 -18.40 -18.92
C VAL A 97 5.84 -19.34 -17.90
N ASP A 98 5.02 -20.14 -17.24
CA ASP A 98 5.47 -21.23 -16.38
C ASP A 98 5.27 -22.57 -17.10
N ASP A 99 6.31 -23.00 -17.79
CA ASP A 99 6.39 -24.24 -18.54
C ASP A 99 6.99 -25.42 -17.74
N ASP A 100 7.07 -25.32 -16.40
CA ASP A 100 7.50 -26.44 -15.55
C ASP A 100 6.61 -27.67 -15.77
N GLU A 101 7.12 -28.88 -15.54
CA GLU A 101 6.30 -30.10 -15.64
C GLU A 101 5.43 -30.39 -14.40
N LYS A 102 5.44 -29.47 -13.42
CA LYS A 102 4.59 -29.55 -12.21
C LYS A 102 3.11 -29.62 -12.57
N ARG A 103 2.32 -30.25 -11.70
CA ARG A 103 0.85 -30.28 -11.85
C ARG A 103 0.29 -28.85 -11.82
N PRO A 104 -0.76 -28.52 -12.60
CA PRO A 104 -1.32 -27.17 -12.63
C PRO A 104 -1.67 -26.61 -11.25
N GLY A 105 -2.22 -27.42 -10.36
CA GLY A 105 -2.55 -27.00 -8.98
C GLY A 105 -1.33 -26.54 -8.17
N GLU A 106 -0.18 -27.19 -8.34
CA GLU A 106 1.07 -26.80 -7.66
C GLU A 106 1.57 -25.45 -8.19
N LYS A 107 1.51 -25.25 -9.51
CA LYS A 107 1.82 -23.96 -10.12
C LYS A 107 0.88 -22.86 -9.63
N TYR A 108 -0.41 -23.16 -9.55
CA TYR A 108 -1.42 -22.20 -9.08
C TYR A 108 -1.10 -21.72 -7.67
N TYR A 109 -0.82 -22.67 -6.76
CA TYR A 109 -0.41 -22.38 -5.39
C TYR A 109 0.86 -21.52 -5.35
N GLU A 110 1.90 -21.89 -6.10
CA GLU A 110 3.18 -21.16 -6.12
C GLU A 110 2.99 -19.68 -6.52
N TRP A 111 2.19 -19.42 -7.56
CA TRP A 111 1.98 -18.06 -8.05
C TRP A 111 0.97 -17.26 -7.22
N GLU A 112 0.01 -17.93 -6.59
CA GLU A 112 -0.89 -17.33 -5.60
C GLU A 112 -0.11 -16.90 -4.35
N LEU A 113 0.78 -17.76 -3.84
CA LEU A 113 1.66 -17.48 -2.72
C LEU A 113 2.58 -16.28 -2.98
N LYS A 114 3.13 -16.19 -4.20
CA LYS A 114 3.96 -15.07 -4.66
C LYS A 114 3.16 -13.80 -4.96
N GLY A 115 1.83 -13.85 -4.94
CA GLY A 115 0.96 -12.69 -5.10
C GLY A 115 0.92 -12.10 -6.50
N VAL A 116 1.09 -12.92 -7.54
CA VAL A 116 0.95 -12.47 -8.93
C VAL A 116 -0.51 -12.04 -9.18
N PRO A 117 -0.79 -10.80 -9.62
CA PRO A 117 -2.15 -10.27 -9.76
C PRO A 117 -3.06 -11.12 -10.65
N PHE A 118 -2.53 -11.61 -11.77
CA PHE A 118 -3.30 -12.35 -12.76
C PHE A 118 -2.62 -13.65 -13.18
N ARG A 119 -3.42 -14.70 -13.26
CA ARG A 119 -3.02 -15.97 -13.88
C ARG A 119 -3.87 -16.21 -15.12
N LEU A 120 -3.21 -16.40 -16.26
CA LEU A 120 -3.85 -16.83 -17.51
C LEU A 120 -3.62 -18.33 -17.68
N GLU A 121 -4.69 -19.09 -17.84
CA GLU A 121 -4.63 -20.52 -18.16
C GLU A 121 -4.86 -20.68 -19.67
N ILE A 122 -4.05 -21.52 -20.31
CA ILE A 122 -4.13 -21.81 -21.75
C ILE A 122 -4.01 -23.31 -22.00
N GLY A 123 -5.11 -23.92 -22.45
CA GLY A 123 -5.15 -25.29 -22.92
C GLY A 123 -5.72 -25.43 -24.33
N GLU A 124 -5.93 -26.66 -24.76
CA GLU A 124 -6.55 -26.97 -26.06
C GLU A 124 -7.97 -26.37 -26.17
N LYS A 125 -8.73 -26.35 -25.07
CA LYS A 125 -10.06 -25.75 -25.00
C LYS A 125 -10.01 -24.24 -25.25
N GLU A 126 -9.13 -23.54 -24.54
CA GLU A 126 -8.95 -22.08 -24.66
C GLU A 126 -8.52 -21.68 -26.08
N LEU A 127 -7.66 -22.49 -26.71
CA LEU A 127 -7.23 -22.27 -28.09
C LEU A 127 -8.38 -22.45 -29.10
N LYS A 128 -9.20 -23.49 -28.94
CA LYS A 128 -10.40 -23.72 -29.79
C LYS A 128 -11.41 -22.59 -29.65
N GLU A 129 -11.66 -22.13 -28.43
CA GLU A 129 -12.61 -21.06 -28.13
C GLU A 129 -12.07 -19.64 -28.40
N LYS A 130 -10.76 -19.50 -28.67
CA LYS A 130 -10.05 -18.21 -28.75
C LYS A 130 -10.26 -17.33 -27.50
N LYS A 131 -10.42 -17.96 -26.33
CA LYS A 131 -10.66 -17.33 -25.03
C LYS A 131 -9.80 -17.99 -23.96
N LEU A 132 -9.01 -17.21 -23.25
CA LEU A 132 -8.20 -17.68 -22.10
C LEU A 132 -9.02 -17.64 -20.82
N THR A 133 -8.67 -18.48 -19.84
CA THR A 133 -9.17 -18.33 -18.47
C THR A 133 -8.27 -17.35 -17.73
N LEU A 134 -8.84 -16.28 -17.20
CA LEU A 134 -8.17 -15.30 -16.36
C LEU A 134 -8.63 -15.49 -14.92
N PHE A 135 -7.70 -15.85 -14.05
CA PHE A 135 -7.86 -15.86 -12.61
C PHE A 135 -7.28 -14.57 -12.01
N THR A 136 -8.00 -13.98 -11.05
CA THR A 136 -7.64 -12.72 -10.40
C THR A 136 -7.29 -12.95 -8.93
N ARG A 137 -6.11 -12.49 -8.49
CA ARG A 137 -5.54 -12.86 -7.18
C ARG A 137 -6.33 -12.39 -5.97
N ASP A 138 -6.89 -11.18 -5.99
CA ASP A 138 -7.57 -10.58 -4.83
C ASP A 138 -9.00 -11.11 -4.65
N THR A 139 -9.74 -11.32 -5.76
CA THR A 139 -11.12 -11.85 -5.73
C THR A 139 -11.17 -13.37 -5.81
N GLN A 140 -10.11 -14.01 -6.30
CA GLN A 140 -10.04 -15.45 -6.59
C GLN A 140 -11.05 -15.92 -7.64
N GLU A 141 -11.59 -14.99 -8.41
CA GLU A 141 -12.58 -15.28 -9.45
C GLU A 141 -11.91 -15.67 -10.76
N LYS A 142 -12.57 -16.56 -11.50
CA LYS A 142 -12.20 -16.92 -12.87
C LYS A 142 -13.18 -16.30 -13.85
N GLN A 143 -12.64 -15.71 -14.92
CA GLN A 143 -13.42 -15.22 -16.04
C GLN A 143 -12.77 -15.62 -17.37
N LYS A 144 -13.55 -15.63 -18.46
CA LYS A 144 -13.01 -15.87 -19.80
C LYS A 144 -12.66 -14.54 -20.46
N ILE A 145 -11.45 -14.43 -21.01
CA ILE A 145 -10.99 -13.26 -21.76
C ILE A 145 -10.65 -13.64 -23.21
N SER A 146 -11.28 -12.99 -24.19
CA SER A 146 -10.97 -13.22 -25.60
C SER A 146 -9.53 -12.82 -25.94
N LEU A 147 -8.86 -13.58 -26.80
CA LEU A 147 -7.51 -13.28 -27.29
C LEU A 147 -7.41 -11.91 -27.99
N ILE A 148 -8.52 -11.43 -28.56
CA ILE A 148 -8.60 -10.10 -29.19
C ILE A 148 -8.65 -9.01 -28.12
N GLN A 149 -9.30 -9.30 -26.99
CA GLN A 149 -9.49 -8.36 -25.88
C GLN A 149 -8.44 -8.48 -24.78
N ILE A 150 -7.41 -9.32 -24.94
CA ILE A 150 -6.39 -9.57 -23.89
C ILE A 150 -5.62 -8.30 -23.47
N LYS A 151 -5.61 -7.25 -24.31
CA LYS A 151 -5.07 -5.92 -23.95
C LYS A 151 -5.84 -5.25 -22.80
N LYS A 152 -7.09 -5.66 -22.54
CA LYS A 152 -7.90 -5.20 -21.38
C LYS A 152 -7.25 -5.51 -20.04
N ILE A 153 -6.28 -6.44 -19.97
CA ILE A 153 -5.52 -6.72 -18.73
C ILE A 153 -4.90 -5.44 -18.14
N LYS A 154 -4.48 -4.47 -18.98
CA LYS A 154 -3.95 -3.19 -18.48
C LYS A 154 -5.00 -2.39 -17.70
N GLN A 155 -6.25 -2.41 -18.15
CA GLN A 155 -7.36 -1.77 -17.46
C GLN A 155 -7.73 -2.56 -16.19
N LEU A 156 -7.85 -3.89 -16.30
CA LEU A 156 -8.11 -4.76 -15.16
C LEU A 156 -7.06 -4.60 -14.06
N GLY A 157 -5.79 -4.37 -14.41
CA GLY A 157 -4.72 -4.08 -13.47
C GLY A 157 -4.92 -2.77 -12.69
N LYS A 158 -5.44 -1.72 -13.34
CA LYS A 158 -5.81 -0.47 -12.65
C LYS A 158 -7.01 -0.69 -11.72
N GLU A 159 -8.00 -1.44 -12.17
CA GLU A 159 -9.17 -1.79 -11.36
C GLU A 159 -8.79 -2.63 -10.15
N PHE A 160 -7.84 -3.57 -10.33
CA PHE A 160 -7.24 -4.35 -9.25
C PHE A 160 -6.56 -3.44 -8.21
N ASP A 161 -5.70 -2.52 -8.65
CA ASP A 161 -5.05 -1.57 -7.74
C ASP A 161 -6.06 -0.70 -6.98
N ASN A 162 -7.10 -0.21 -7.66
CA ASN A 162 -8.16 0.58 -7.05
C ASN A 162 -8.97 -0.21 -6.00
N ARG A 163 -9.21 -1.51 -6.22
CA ARG A 163 -9.85 -2.39 -5.23
C ARG A 163 -8.97 -2.56 -3.99
N LEU A 164 -7.67 -2.79 -4.18
CA LEU A 164 -6.73 -2.90 -3.07
C LEU A 164 -6.65 -1.61 -2.24
N ILE A 165 -6.57 -0.45 -2.91
CA ILE A 165 -6.60 0.87 -2.26
C ILE A 165 -7.91 1.05 -1.48
N SER A 166 -9.06 0.83 -2.13
CA SER A 166 -10.38 0.98 -1.47
C SER A 166 -10.53 0.07 -0.25
N LYS A 167 -10.04 -1.18 -0.33
CA LYS A 167 -10.04 -2.13 0.79
C LYS A 167 -9.18 -1.62 1.95
N ALA A 168 -7.96 -1.15 1.64
CA ALA A 168 -7.03 -0.61 2.63
C ALA A 168 -7.54 0.68 3.29
N ASP A 169 -8.12 1.61 2.51
CA ASP A 169 -8.71 2.85 3.02
C ASP A 169 -9.88 2.57 3.95
N LYS A 170 -10.76 1.62 3.57
CA LYS A 170 -11.87 1.19 4.42
C LYS A 170 -11.36 0.55 5.72
N PHE A 171 -10.31 -0.28 5.64
CA PHE A 171 -9.68 -0.86 6.81
C PHE A 171 -9.13 0.22 7.76
N LEU A 172 -8.35 1.17 7.24
CA LEU A 172 -7.79 2.27 8.05
C LEU A 172 -8.89 3.14 8.66
N LYS A 173 -9.91 3.51 7.87
CA LYS A 173 -11.04 4.30 8.36
C LYS A 173 -11.78 3.59 9.50
N ASN A 174 -11.99 2.29 9.40
CA ASN A 174 -12.62 1.49 10.45
C ASN A 174 -11.76 1.33 11.71
N LYS A 175 -10.44 1.50 11.57
CA LYS A 175 -9.48 1.49 12.68
C LYS A 175 -9.42 2.82 13.42
N ILE A 176 -9.90 3.92 12.85
CA ILE A 176 -9.91 5.23 13.50
C ILE A 176 -11.23 5.41 14.26
N VAL A 177 -11.16 5.75 15.54
CA VAL A 177 -12.32 6.02 16.40
C VAL A 177 -12.17 7.36 17.11
N ASN A 178 -13.26 8.13 17.18
CA ASN A 178 -13.26 9.37 17.96
C ASN A 178 -13.32 9.03 19.44
N CYS A 179 -12.46 9.65 20.25
CA CYS A 179 -12.45 9.50 21.70
C CYS A 179 -12.53 10.88 22.37
N ARG A 180 -13.28 10.95 23.48
CA ARG A 180 -13.52 12.17 24.27
C ARG A 180 -12.99 12.05 25.69
N THR A 181 -12.61 10.86 26.13
CA THR A 181 -12.08 10.61 27.47
C THR A 181 -10.82 9.74 27.41
N LYS A 182 -9.97 9.83 28.43
CA LYS A 182 -8.77 8.97 28.58
C LYS A 182 -9.13 7.48 28.58
N GLN A 183 -10.26 7.10 29.18
CA GLN A 183 -10.74 5.71 29.22
C GLN A 183 -11.12 5.20 27.82
N GLU A 184 -11.79 6.03 27.01
CA GLU A 184 -12.10 5.68 25.61
C GLU A 184 -10.83 5.48 24.78
N ILE A 185 -9.79 6.30 25.00
CA ILE A 185 -8.50 6.14 24.33
C ILE A 185 -7.89 4.78 24.72
N LYS A 186 -7.82 4.44 26.02
CA LYS A 186 -7.30 3.14 26.48
C LYS A 186 -8.02 1.98 25.79
N LYS A 187 -9.35 2.01 25.81
CA LYS A 187 -10.20 0.99 25.16
C LYS A 187 -9.94 0.92 23.64
N ALA A 188 -9.74 2.04 22.96
CA ALA A 188 -9.41 2.05 21.54
C ALA A 188 -8.06 1.37 21.27
N ILE A 189 -7.04 1.70 22.06
CA ILE A 189 -5.69 1.14 21.94
C ILE A 189 -5.67 -0.37 22.23
N GLU A 190 -6.35 -0.83 23.28
CA GLU A 190 -6.52 -2.25 23.60
C GLU A 190 -7.18 -3.03 22.45
N ASN A 191 -8.16 -2.41 21.79
CA ASN A 191 -8.84 -2.97 20.61
C ASN A 191 -8.04 -2.81 19.30
N LYS A 192 -6.74 -2.48 19.38
CA LYS A 192 -5.85 -2.27 18.22
C LYS A 192 -6.42 -1.26 17.22
N LYS A 193 -6.95 -0.15 17.74
CA LYS A 193 -7.47 0.99 16.98
C LYS A 193 -6.59 2.23 17.17
N ILE A 194 -6.85 3.25 16.37
CA ILE A 194 -6.24 4.57 16.44
C ILE A 194 -7.29 5.51 17.04
N ALA A 195 -6.95 6.17 18.13
CA ALA A 195 -7.83 7.13 18.78
C ALA A 195 -7.64 8.52 18.17
N LYS A 196 -8.73 9.13 17.70
CA LYS A 196 -8.77 10.50 17.21
C LYS A 196 -9.37 11.40 18.29
N VAL A 197 -8.63 12.41 18.72
CA VAL A 197 -8.99 13.22 19.88
C VAL A 197 -8.72 14.71 19.67
N ASN A 198 -9.46 15.55 20.39
CA ASN A 198 -9.14 16.96 20.53
C ASN A 198 -7.99 17.16 21.54
N PHE A 199 -7.01 17.97 21.15
CA PHE A 199 -5.76 18.13 21.90
C PHE A 199 -5.37 19.61 22.04
N CYS A 200 -4.67 19.94 23.12
CA CYS A 200 -4.37 21.32 23.47
C CYS A 200 -3.37 21.98 22.51
N SER A 201 -2.33 21.26 22.07
CA SER A 201 -1.32 21.73 21.11
C SER A 201 -0.41 20.57 20.69
N ILE A 202 0.19 20.66 19.49
CA ILE A 202 1.28 19.77 19.04
C ILE A 202 2.68 20.38 19.26
N ASP A 203 2.75 21.58 19.83
CA ASP A 203 3.98 22.24 20.23
C ASP A 203 4.33 21.90 21.68
N LYS A 204 5.39 22.54 22.21
CA LYS A 204 5.86 22.40 23.60
C LYS A 204 4.75 22.60 24.66
N GLN A 205 3.71 23.38 24.35
CA GLN A 205 2.56 23.58 25.25
C GLN A 205 1.77 22.28 25.51
N GLY A 206 1.79 21.33 24.56
CA GLY A 206 1.10 20.05 24.65
C GLY A 206 1.91 18.92 25.28
N GLU A 207 3.21 19.12 25.53
CA GLU A 207 4.16 18.10 26.00
C GLU A 207 3.66 17.36 27.24
N LYS A 208 3.21 18.08 28.27
CA LYS A 208 2.64 17.48 29.49
C LYS A 208 1.42 16.59 29.22
N CYS A 209 0.58 16.95 28.26
CA CYS A 209 -0.58 16.12 27.89
C CYS A 209 -0.15 14.87 27.11
N ALA A 210 0.89 14.99 26.29
CA ALA A 210 1.44 13.85 25.55
C ALA A 210 2.12 12.86 26.50
N GLU A 211 2.84 13.34 27.51
CA GLU A 211 3.41 12.49 28.56
C GLU A 211 2.36 11.69 29.33
N VAL A 212 1.18 12.27 29.59
CA VAL A 212 0.07 11.54 30.23
C VAL A 212 -0.43 10.42 29.34
N ILE A 213 -0.52 10.64 28.02
CA ILE A 213 -0.88 9.59 27.07
C ILE A 213 0.18 8.48 27.09
N GLU A 214 1.46 8.82 27.08
CA GLU A 214 2.55 7.84 27.12
C GLU A 214 2.54 7.01 28.41
N LYS A 215 2.53 7.67 29.56
CA LYS A 215 2.66 7.03 30.88
C LYS A 215 1.40 6.26 31.28
N GLU A 216 0.22 6.83 31.03
CA GLU A 216 -1.02 6.25 31.54
C GLU A 216 -1.78 5.41 30.52
N VAL A 217 -1.66 5.69 29.23
CA VAL A 217 -2.35 4.96 28.14
C VAL A 217 -1.42 3.97 27.45
N ASN A 218 -0.10 4.09 27.63
CA ASN A 218 0.91 3.27 26.96
C ASN A 218 0.74 3.32 25.42
N ALA A 219 0.63 4.55 24.91
CA ALA A 219 0.50 4.89 23.50
C ALA A 219 1.13 6.26 23.25
N GLU A 220 1.29 6.67 22.00
CA GLU A 220 1.93 7.93 21.64
C GLU A 220 1.00 8.82 20.83
N VAL A 221 1.16 10.13 20.99
CA VAL A 221 0.57 11.12 20.07
C VAL A 221 1.35 11.07 18.76
N ARG A 222 0.72 10.57 17.69
CA ARG A 222 1.34 10.41 16.36
C ARG A 222 1.30 11.67 15.52
N GLY A 223 0.52 12.67 15.94
CA GLY A 223 0.43 13.99 15.31
C GLY A 223 -0.91 14.25 14.63
N THR A 224 -0.91 15.23 13.73
CA THR A 224 -2.05 15.68 12.92
C THR A 224 -1.94 15.14 11.48
N LEU A 225 -3.01 15.28 10.69
CA LEU A 225 -2.95 14.98 9.26
C LEU A 225 -2.16 16.07 8.52
N ALA A 226 -1.08 15.67 7.84
CA ALA A 226 -0.19 16.61 7.14
C ALA A 226 -0.87 17.40 6.00
N ASN A 227 -1.92 16.84 5.39
CA ASN A 227 -2.63 17.44 4.25
C ASN A 227 -4.00 18.04 4.62
N LYS A 228 -4.37 18.01 5.91
CA LYS A 228 -5.70 18.45 6.34
C LYS A 228 -5.64 19.04 7.74
N HIS A 229 -5.97 20.32 7.84
CA HIS A 229 -6.25 20.96 9.13
C HIS A 229 -7.67 20.64 9.57
N GLU A 230 -7.80 19.66 10.46
CA GLU A 230 -9.07 19.36 11.09
C GLU A 230 -9.34 20.37 12.20
N LYS A 231 -10.50 21.02 12.13
CA LYS A 231 -10.92 21.98 13.17
C LYS A 231 -11.20 21.22 14.46
N SER A 232 -10.44 21.53 15.51
CA SER A 232 -10.74 21.07 16.86
C SER A 232 -12.04 21.70 17.35
N THR A 233 -12.83 20.92 18.09
CA THR A 233 -14.05 21.41 18.73
C THR A 233 -14.05 21.05 20.21
N GLY A 234 -14.17 22.07 21.07
CA GLY A 234 -14.21 21.87 22.52
C GLY A 234 -12.84 21.83 23.19
N LYS A 235 -12.65 20.87 24.10
CA LYS A 235 -11.54 20.86 25.06
C LYS A 235 -10.57 19.70 24.81
N CYS A 236 -9.33 19.88 25.26
CA CYS A 236 -8.32 18.83 25.26
C CYS A 236 -8.76 17.67 26.14
N VAL A 237 -8.64 16.45 25.62
CA VAL A 237 -9.02 15.21 26.31
C VAL A 237 -8.26 14.94 27.62
N ILE A 238 -7.13 15.63 27.84
CA ILE A 238 -6.28 15.47 29.02
C ILE A 238 -6.40 16.65 29.99
N CYS A 239 -6.11 17.88 29.56
CA CYS A 239 -6.04 19.03 30.46
C CYS A 239 -7.28 19.93 30.46
N GLU A 240 -8.32 19.57 29.70
CA GLU A 240 -9.59 20.31 29.57
C GLU A 240 -9.49 21.77 29.08
N LYS A 241 -8.30 22.26 28.76
CA LYS A 241 -8.10 23.57 28.10
C LYS A 241 -8.70 23.54 26.69
N PRO A 242 -9.04 24.71 26.11
CA PRO A 242 -9.49 24.78 24.72
C PRO A 242 -8.55 24.02 23.77
N ALA A 243 -9.11 23.12 22.96
CA ALA A 243 -8.32 22.34 22.02
C ALA A 243 -7.98 23.18 20.79
N LYS A 244 -6.71 23.14 20.36
CA LYS A 244 -6.24 23.81 19.14
C LYS A 244 -6.09 22.84 17.97
N GLU A 245 -5.93 21.55 18.27
CA GLU A 245 -5.56 20.53 17.29
C GLU A 245 -6.41 19.28 17.44
N VAL A 246 -6.53 18.52 16.35
CA VAL A 246 -7.05 17.15 16.36
C VAL A 246 -5.90 16.20 16.09
N VAL A 247 -5.58 15.36 17.07
CA VAL A 247 -4.43 14.45 17.00
C VAL A 247 -4.87 12.99 16.96
N TYR A 248 -4.00 12.16 16.43
CA TYR A 248 -4.16 10.72 16.35
C TYR A 248 -3.21 10.05 17.35
N ILE A 249 -3.75 9.17 18.18
CA ILE A 249 -3.03 8.43 19.20
C ILE A 249 -3.04 6.95 18.83
N GLY A 250 -1.87 6.33 18.90
CA GLY A 250 -1.68 4.93 18.54
C GLY A 250 -0.42 4.36 19.20
N LYS A 251 -0.33 3.03 19.24
CA LYS A 251 0.93 2.37 19.56
C LYS A 251 1.87 2.46 18.36
N SER A 252 3.16 2.63 18.63
CA SER A 252 4.20 2.40 17.63
C SER A 252 4.39 0.90 17.42
N TYR A 253 4.87 0.54 16.21
CA TYR A 253 5.49 -0.76 15.96
C TYR A 253 6.77 -0.91 16.77
#